data_AF-A0A0V1BJD2-F1
#
_entry.id   AF-A0A0V1BJD2-F1
#
_cell.length_a   1.000
_cell.length_b   1.000
_cell.length_c   1.000
_cell.angle_alpha   90.00
_cell.angle_beta   90.00
_cell.angle_gamma   90.00
#
_symmetry.space_group_name_H-M   'P 1'
#
loop_
_entity.id
_entity.type
_entity.pdbx_description
1 polymer ?
#
loop_
_entity_poly.entity_id
_entity_poly.type
_entity_poly.pdbx_seq_one_letter_code
_entity_poly.pdbx_strand_id
1 'polypeptide(L)'
;MTEDTLTFQYVIENIPGPGADEDLFEHTLLGCNCRSYCRSSTGCSCQPYGENYNEQSLLIQDRVRSRFDRPVIECGANCTCGPGCGNRVVQNGISIPVEIFHTDSAKGYGLRCSSAIREGQFVVTYAGEVIGVDEGRDRLAAAYGAEQPCFLFTLREQAENCASPLLTYIDASFYGNIGRFVNHSCEPNLNIVVVRYSTSVPHLAMFANRDIVEFEELCYSYGTFRSQSTQARKVCLCGTSNCVGYLPYDFSYI
;
A
#
# COMPACT_ATOMS: atom_id res chain seq x y z
N MET A 1 17.27 25.71 3.99
CA MET A 1 16.77 25.49 2.61
C MET A 1 16.49 24.00 2.52
N THR A 2 15.26 23.60 2.76
CA THR A 2 14.83 22.20 2.71
C THR A 2 14.61 21.84 1.24
N GLU A 3 15.35 20.87 0.73
CA GLU A 3 15.08 20.30 -0.60
C GLU A 3 13.60 19.92 -0.70
N ASP A 4 12.99 20.38 -1.78
CA ASP A 4 11.55 20.40 -1.97
C ASP A 4 11.02 18.95 -2.10
N THR A 5 10.23 18.49 -1.12
CA THR A 5 9.58 17.16 -1.14
C THR A 5 8.68 16.94 -2.36
N LEU A 6 8.46 17.99 -3.16
CA LEU A 6 7.75 17.98 -4.43
C LEU A 6 8.63 17.62 -5.64
N THR A 7 9.95 17.52 -5.49
CA THR A 7 10.85 17.13 -6.61
C THR A 7 10.99 15.61 -6.66
N PHE A 8 10.15 14.96 -7.47
CA PHE A 8 10.21 13.53 -7.77
C PHE A 8 9.57 13.28 -9.15
N GLN A 9 9.78 12.10 -9.72
CA GLN A 9 9.12 11.68 -10.95
C GLN A 9 7.81 10.95 -10.61
N TYR A 10 6.71 11.44 -11.19
CA TYR A 10 5.41 10.83 -10.96
C TYR A 10 5.27 9.53 -11.76
N VAL A 11 5.03 8.41 -11.08
CA VAL A 11 4.65 7.13 -11.67
C VAL A 11 3.26 6.73 -11.18
N ILE A 12 2.48 6.03 -11.99
CA ILE A 12 1.14 5.56 -11.60
C ILE A 12 1.23 4.21 -10.89
N GLU A 13 2.07 3.32 -11.43
CA GLU A 13 2.30 1.97 -10.94
C GLU A 13 3.77 1.79 -10.56
N ASN A 14 4.06 0.67 -9.90
CA ASN A 14 5.42 0.28 -9.55
C ASN A 14 6.27 0.07 -10.80
N ILE A 15 7.53 0.47 -10.70
CA ILE A 15 8.55 0.25 -11.75
C ILE A 15 9.70 -0.60 -11.18
N PRO A 16 10.41 -1.37 -12.01
CA PRO A 16 11.61 -2.07 -11.54
C PRO A 16 12.71 -1.05 -11.23
N GLY A 17 13.37 -1.22 -10.08
CA GLY A 17 14.54 -0.46 -9.66
C GLY A 17 15.77 -1.36 -9.47
N PRO A 18 16.85 -0.84 -8.85
CA PRO A 18 18.10 -1.59 -8.67
C PRO A 18 17.89 -2.88 -7.87
N GLY A 19 18.38 -4.00 -8.41
CA GLY A 19 18.32 -5.31 -7.77
C GLY A 19 16.92 -5.93 -7.67
N ALA A 20 15.92 -5.35 -8.33
CA ALA A 20 14.57 -5.90 -8.38
C ALA A 20 14.57 -7.31 -9.00
N ASP A 21 13.68 -8.16 -8.51
CA ASP A 21 13.39 -9.44 -9.16
C ASP A 21 12.54 -9.19 -10.41
N GLU A 22 13.14 -9.35 -11.59
CA GLU A 22 12.50 -9.13 -12.89
C GLU A 22 11.30 -10.07 -13.10
N ASP A 23 11.32 -11.28 -12.50
CA ASP A 23 10.22 -12.24 -12.61
C ASP A 23 8.92 -11.69 -12.01
N LEU A 24 8.99 -10.75 -11.06
CA LEU A 24 7.79 -10.10 -10.52
C LEU A 24 7.00 -9.38 -11.61
N PHE A 25 7.72 -8.75 -12.55
CA PHE A 25 7.17 -7.92 -13.62
C PHE A 25 6.85 -8.73 -14.88
N GLU A 26 7.61 -9.79 -15.17
CA GLU A 26 7.42 -10.60 -16.37
C GLU A 26 6.44 -11.76 -16.19
N HIS A 27 6.36 -12.35 -14.99
CA HIS A 27 5.52 -13.50 -14.74
C HIS A 27 4.04 -13.11 -14.68
N THR A 28 3.31 -13.41 -15.76
CA THR A 28 1.88 -13.14 -15.82
C THR A 28 1.04 -14.14 -15.02
N LEU A 29 -0.01 -13.66 -14.37
CA LEU A 29 -0.97 -14.50 -13.66
C LEU A 29 -1.86 -15.25 -14.66
N LEU A 30 -2.17 -16.52 -14.39
CA LEU A 30 -2.93 -17.40 -15.29
C LEU A 30 -4.34 -16.87 -15.66
N GLY A 31 -4.97 -16.11 -14.76
CA GLY A 31 -6.33 -15.61 -14.93
C GLY A 31 -7.43 -16.66 -14.70
N CYS A 32 -8.67 -16.28 -15.00
CA CYS A 32 -9.86 -17.13 -14.81
C CYS A 32 -10.62 -17.40 -16.12
N ASN A 33 -11.38 -18.49 -16.12
CA ASN A 33 -12.23 -18.93 -17.25
C ASN A 33 -13.72 -18.56 -17.07
N CYS A 34 -14.01 -17.54 -16.25
CA CYS A 34 -15.38 -17.09 -15.97
C CYS A 34 -15.97 -16.31 -17.16
N ARG A 35 -17.22 -16.59 -17.55
CA ARG A 35 -17.82 -16.07 -18.80
C ARG A 35 -18.27 -14.61 -18.78
N SER A 36 -18.51 -14.01 -17.62
CA SER A 36 -19.09 -12.66 -17.55
C SER A 36 -18.63 -11.89 -16.32
N TYR A 37 -18.93 -12.39 -15.13
CA TYR A 37 -18.53 -11.79 -13.85
C TYR A 37 -17.94 -12.85 -12.93
N CYS A 38 -17.12 -12.41 -11.96
CA CYS A 38 -16.52 -13.27 -10.95
C CYS A 38 -17.18 -12.99 -9.60
N ARG A 39 -17.78 -14.04 -9.03
CA ARG A 39 -18.40 -14.09 -7.70
C ARG A 39 -18.07 -15.43 -7.04
N SER A 40 -18.34 -15.57 -5.74
CA SER A 40 -18.16 -16.81 -4.98
C SER A 40 -18.89 -17.99 -5.64
N SER A 41 -20.09 -17.74 -6.20
CA SER A 41 -20.89 -18.75 -6.91
C SER A 41 -20.27 -19.25 -8.22
N THR A 42 -19.31 -18.51 -8.79
CA THR A 42 -18.66 -18.86 -10.06
C THR A 42 -17.43 -19.74 -9.89
N GLY A 43 -16.97 -19.97 -8.65
CA GLY A 43 -15.73 -20.71 -8.38
C GLY A 43 -14.51 -20.07 -9.06
N CYS A 44 -14.45 -18.74 -9.09
CA CYS A 44 -13.40 -18.01 -9.80
C CYS A 44 -12.01 -18.31 -9.23
N SER A 45 -11.06 -18.71 -10.08
CA SER A 45 -9.66 -18.98 -9.69
C SER A 45 -8.91 -17.76 -9.16
N CYS A 46 -9.34 -16.55 -9.53
CA CYS A 46 -8.79 -15.29 -8.97
C CYS A 46 -9.32 -15.00 -7.56
N GLN A 47 -10.26 -15.79 -7.04
CA GLN A 47 -10.86 -15.59 -5.72
C GLN A 47 -10.65 -16.84 -4.83
N PRO A 48 -9.40 -17.31 -4.65
CA PRO A 48 -9.12 -18.57 -3.93
C PRO A 48 -9.55 -18.52 -2.47
N TYR A 49 -9.69 -17.33 -1.90
CA TYR A 49 -10.09 -17.11 -0.51
C TYR A 49 -11.53 -16.58 -0.37
N GLY A 50 -12.32 -16.60 -1.47
CA GLY A 50 -13.65 -16.00 -1.59
C GLY A 50 -13.62 -14.61 -2.25
N GLU A 51 -14.75 -13.90 -2.26
CA GLU A 51 -14.86 -12.57 -2.86
C GLU A 51 -13.94 -11.53 -2.21
N ASN A 52 -13.30 -10.70 -3.04
CA ASN A 52 -12.45 -9.60 -2.56
C ASN A 52 -13.27 -8.34 -2.28
N TYR A 53 -14.25 -8.08 -3.14
CA TYR A 53 -15.10 -6.89 -3.12
C TYR A 53 -16.57 -7.27 -3.17
N ASN A 54 -17.43 -6.46 -2.55
CA ASN A 54 -18.87 -6.60 -2.67
C ASN A 54 -19.41 -5.97 -3.98
N GLU A 55 -20.73 -6.00 -4.17
CA GLU A 55 -21.38 -5.46 -5.37
C GLU A 55 -21.23 -3.93 -5.54
N GLN A 56 -20.80 -3.22 -4.51
CA GLN A 56 -20.52 -1.78 -4.53
C GLN A 56 -19.02 -1.47 -4.62
N SER A 57 -18.20 -2.45 -5.01
CA SER A 57 -16.73 -2.35 -5.13
C SER A 57 -16.02 -1.99 -3.83
N LEU A 58 -16.64 -2.28 -2.67
CA LEU A 58 -16.00 -2.12 -1.37
C LEU A 58 -15.30 -3.41 -0.98
N LEU A 59 -14.10 -3.30 -0.43
CA LEU A 59 -13.35 -4.40 0.14
C LEU A 59 -14.15 -5.10 1.24
N ILE A 60 -14.22 -6.42 1.18
CA ILE A 60 -14.82 -7.24 2.24
C ILE A 60 -13.87 -7.30 3.43
N GLN A 61 -14.31 -6.82 4.61
CA GLN A 61 -13.46 -6.59 5.79
C GLN A 61 -12.71 -7.84 6.31
N ASP A 62 -13.23 -9.04 6.07
CA ASP A 62 -12.55 -10.30 6.42
C ASP A 62 -11.20 -10.48 5.70
N ARG A 63 -10.94 -9.71 4.64
CA ARG A 63 -9.65 -9.66 3.94
C ARG A 63 -8.54 -9.00 4.76
N VAL A 64 -8.89 -8.17 5.73
CA VAL A 64 -7.91 -7.43 6.56
C VAL A 64 -7.60 -8.17 7.87
N ARG A 65 -8.48 -9.07 8.31
CA ARG A 65 -8.45 -9.68 9.65
C ARG A 65 -7.88 -11.11 9.69
N SER A 66 -7.27 -11.58 8.60
CA SER A 66 -6.71 -12.95 8.52
C SER A 66 -5.39 -13.10 9.29
N ARG A 67 -5.17 -14.26 9.94
CA ARG A 67 -3.88 -14.58 10.57
C ARG A 67 -2.75 -14.84 9.57
N PHE A 68 -3.09 -15.09 8.31
CA PHE A 68 -2.16 -15.34 7.21
C PHE A 68 -2.36 -14.27 6.14
N ASP A 69 -1.27 -13.91 5.47
CA ASP A 69 -1.30 -12.96 4.37
C ASP A 69 -2.02 -13.61 3.18
N ARG A 70 -3.29 -13.22 2.99
CA ARG A 70 -4.12 -13.65 1.87
C ARG A 70 -4.19 -12.49 0.89
N PRO A 71 -3.29 -12.44 -0.10
CA PRO A 71 -3.29 -11.34 -1.05
C PRO A 71 -4.60 -11.32 -1.83
N VAL A 72 -5.06 -10.13 -2.15
CA VAL A 72 -6.17 -9.95 -3.08
C VAL A 72 -5.64 -10.17 -4.49
N ILE A 73 -6.21 -11.16 -5.19
CA ILE A 73 -5.92 -11.39 -6.60
C ILE A 73 -7.07 -10.85 -7.43
N GLU A 74 -6.82 -9.77 -8.15
CA GLU A 74 -7.79 -9.22 -9.09
C GLU A 74 -7.77 -9.99 -10.42
N CYS A 75 -8.88 -9.96 -11.14
CA CYS A 75 -8.91 -10.49 -12.49
C CYS A 75 -8.03 -9.60 -13.38
N GLY A 76 -7.06 -10.19 -14.09
CA GLY A 76 -6.13 -9.47 -14.97
C GLY A 76 -6.44 -9.60 -16.46
N ALA A 77 -5.44 -9.31 -17.30
CA ALA A 77 -5.53 -9.40 -18.76
C ALA A 77 -5.77 -10.83 -19.29
N ASN A 78 -5.27 -11.84 -18.59
CA ASN A 78 -5.43 -13.26 -18.95
C ASN A 78 -6.79 -13.85 -18.52
N CYS A 79 -7.69 -13.05 -17.93
CA CYS A 79 -9.03 -13.51 -17.57
C CYS A 79 -10.01 -13.37 -18.75
N THR A 80 -10.91 -14.34 -18.88
CA THR A 80 -12.01 -14.30 -19.87
C THR A 80 -13.23 -13.49 -19.41
N CYS A 81 -13.30 -13.11 -18.13
CA CYS A 81 -14.37 -12.27 -17.60
C CYS A 81 -14.27 -10.84 -18.14
N GLY A 82 -15.42 -10.18 -18.26
CA GLY A 82 -15.51 -8.87 -18.91
C GLY A 82 -14.80 -7.74 -18.15
N PRO A 83 -14.64 -6.57 -18.79
CA PRO A 83 -14.03 -5.40 -18.14
C PRO A 83 -14.86 -4.86 -16.97
N GLY A 84 -16.18 -5.09 -16.97
CA GLY A 84 -17.07 -4.77 -15.85
C GLY A 84 -17.09 -5.81 -14.72
N CYS A 85 -16.09 -6.70 -14.66
CA CYS A 85 -16.00 -7.68 -13.59
C CYS A 85 -15.77 -6.99 -12.24
N GLY A 86 -16.59 -7.29 -11.23
CA GLY A 86 -16.45 -6.73 -9.87
C GLY A 86 -15.16 -7.11 -9.14
N ASN A 87 -14.37 -8.04 -9.68
CA ASN A 87 -13.03 -8.37 -9.19
C ASN A 87 -11.92 -7.56 -9.91
N ARG A 88 -12.25 -6.32 -10.31
CA ARG A 88 -11.35 -5.31 -10.91
C ARG A 88 -11.68 -3.96 -10.26
N VAL A 89 -10.95 -3.56 -9.22
CA VAL A 89 -11.19 -2.32 -8.46
C VAL A 89 -9.94 -1.45 -8.45
N VAL A 90 -8.82 -1.97 -7.95
CA VAL A 90 -7.55 -1.25 -7.83
C VAL A 90 -6.94 -0.97 -9.21
N GLN A 91 -7.00 -1.93 -10.13
CA GLN A 91 -6.47 -1.74 -11.49
C GLN A 91 -7.22 -0.66 -12.29
N ASN A 92 -8.42 -0.26 -11.85
CA ASN A 92 -9.17 0.83 -12.49
C ASN A 92 -8.69 2.23 -12.07
N GLY A 93 -7.74 2.30 -11.13
CA GLY A 93 -7.15 3.54 -10.65
C GLY A 93 -8.04 4.31 -9.68
N ILE A 94 -7.57 5.51 -9.30
CA ILE A 94 -8.19 6.37 -8.30
C ILE A 94 -9.51 6.92 -8.87
N SER A 95 -10.61 6.68 -8.14
CA SER A 95 -11.96 7.13 -8.52
C SER A 95 -12.54 8.20 -7.59
N ILE A 96 -11.82 8.56 -6.53
CA ILE A 96 -12.22 9.56 -5.55
C ILE A 96 -11.35 10.82 -5.66
N PRO A 97 -11.92 12.02 -5.44
CA PRO A 97 -11.14 13.24 -5.43
C PRO A 97 -10.33 13.33 -4.13
N VAL A 98 -9.01 13.44 -4.30
CA VAL A 98 -8.02 13.63 -3.22
C VAL A 98 -7.10 14.78 -3.59
N GLU A 99 -6.54 15.45 -2.58
CA GLU A 99 -5.63 16.57 -2.77
C GLU A 99 -4.42 16.48 -1.84
N ILE A 100 -3.26 16.88 -2.38
CA ILE A 100 -2.06 17.10 -1.59
C ILE A 100 -2.22 18.46 -0.90
N PHE A 101 -2.04 18.51 0.41
CA PHE A 101 -2.16 19.74 1.19
C PHE A 101 -0.97 19.89 2.14
N HIS A 102 -0.65 21.12 2.52
CA HIS A 102 0.32 21.38 3.59
C HIS A 102 -0.37 21.20 4.95
N THR A 103 0.24 20.43 5.85
CA THR A 103 -0.37 20.12 7.16
C THR A 103 -0.23 21.24 8.20
N ASP A 104 0.46 22.33 7.86
CA ASP A 104 0.83 23.44 8.77
C ASP A 104 1.53 22.95 10.05
N SER A 105 2.19 21.81 9.94
CA SER A 105 2.91 21.13 11.01
C SER A 105 4.25 20.62 10.50
N ALA A 106 5.10 20.12 11.41
CA ALA A 106 6.37 19.50 11.01
C ALA A 106 6.21 18.15 10.28
N LYS A 107 4.97 17.66 10.03
CA LYS A 107 4.71 16.56 9.10
C LYS A 107 4.96 16.94 7.64
N GLY A 108 4.98 18.24 7.31
CA GLY A 108 5.11 18.72 5.93
C GLY A 108 3.81 18.55 5.16
N TYR A 109 3.87 17.93 3.97
CA TYR A 109 2.71 17.67 3.13
C TYR A 109 1.95 16.42 3.58
N GLY A 110 0.66 16.39 3.31
CA GLY A 110 -0.24 15.26 3.53
C GLY A 110 -1.16 15.04 2.34
N LEU A 111 -1.90 13.93 2.35
CA LEU A 111 -3.00 13.67 1.44
C LEU A 111 -4.32 13.77 2.21
N ARG A 112 -5.33 14.44 1.66
CA ARG A 112 -6.69 14.43 2.22
C ARG A 112 -7.73 14.18 1.14
N CYS A 113 -8.91 13.75 1.54
CA CYS A 113 -10.04 13.58 0.63
C CYS A 113 -10.81 14.90 0.46
N SER A 114 -11.37 15.15 -0.72
CA SER A 114 -12.29 16.28 -0.97
C SER A 114 -13.73 15.82 -1.24
N SER A 115 -14.04 14.59 -0.81
CA SER A 115 -15.39 14.05 -0.69
C SER A 115 -15.40 12.97 0.38
N ALA A 116 -16.57 12.68 0.97
CA ALA A 116 -16.71 11.55 1.89
C ALA A 116 -16.32 10.21 1.23
N ILE A 117 -15.65 9.33 2.00
CA ILE A 117 -15.22 7.99 1.56
C ILE A 117 -15.90 6.96 2.46
N ARG A 118 -16.46 5.91 1.87
CA ARG A 118 -17.10 4.81 2.62
C ARG A 118 -16.08 3.79 3.11
N GLU A 119 -16.36 3.14 4.24
CA GLU A 119 -15.60 1.98 4.69
C GLU A 119 -15.44 0.94 3.57
N GLY A 120 -14.22 0.42 3.40
CA GLY A 120 -13.86 -0.55 2.38
C GLY A 120 -13.64 0.05 0.98
N GLN A 121 -13.82 1.35 0.77
CA GLN A 121 -13.59 1.97 -0.53
C GLN A 121 -12.10 2.09 -0.84
N PHE A 122 -11.70 1.77 -2.07
CA PHE A 122 -10.33 1.98 -2.56
C PHE A 122 -10.03 3.48 -2.67
N VAL A 123 -8.87 3.89 -2.17
CA VAL A 123 -8.42 5.28 -2.12
C VAL A 123 -7.26 5.52 -3.07
N VAL A 124 -6.12 4.85 -2.83
CA VAL A 124 -4.89 5.05 -3.60
C VAL A 124 -3.95 3.86 -3.42
N THR A 125 -3.04 3.65 -4.36
CA THR A 125 -1.89 2.74 -4.16
C THR A 125 -0.69 3.50 -3.61
N TYR A 126 0.19 2.82 -2.88
CA TYR A 126 1.57 3.28 -2.69
C TYR A 126 2.41 2.70 -3.81
N ALA A 127 2.93 3.55 -4.70
CA ALA A 127 3.74 3.12 -5.84
C ALA A 127 5.09 3.83 -5.86
N GLY A 128 6.12 3.11 -6.33
CA GLY A 128 7.46 3.64 -6.53
C GLY A 128 8.38 2.63 -7.21
N GLU A 129 9.68 2.75 -6.99
CA GLU A 129 10.67 1.77 -7.46
C GLU A 129 10.61 0.52 -6.58
N VAL A 130 10.36 -0.65 -7.18
CA VAL A 130 10.56 -1.94 -6.51
C VAL A 130 12.05 -2.24 -6.55
N ILE A 131 12.69 -2.40 -5.41
CA ILE A 131 14.14 -2.59 -5.30
C ILE A 131 14.49 -3.92 -4.62
N GLY A 132 15.70 -4.40 -4.90
CA GLY A 132 16.24 -5.62 -4.31
C GLY A 132 16.41 -5.52 -2.79
N VAL A 133 16.54 -6.67 -2.15
CA VAL A 133 16.67 -6.74 -0.68
C VAL A 133 17.90 -5.98 -0.18
N ASP A 134 19.04 -6.14 -0.84
CA ASP A 134 20.28 -5.48 -0.42
C ASP A 134 20.21 -3.96 -0.62
N GLU A 135 19.72 -3.49 -1.77
CA GLU A 135 19.48 -2.06 -2.04
C GLU A 135 18.50 -1.46 -1.01
N GLY A 136 17.41 -2.17 -0.69
CA GLY A 136 16.44 -1.73 0.30
C GLY A 136 17.04 -1.58 1.70
N ARG A 137 17.92 -2.51 2.11
CA ARG A 137 18.63 -2.42 3.40
C ARG A 137 19.60 -1.24 3.44
N ASP A 138 20.36 -1.04 2.35
CA ASP A 138 21.31 0.07 2.25
C ASP A 138 20.59 1.43 2.31
N ARG A 139 19.47 1.59 1.59
CA ARG A 139 18.63 2.80 1.66
C ARG A 139 18.00 3.00 3.03
N LEU A 140 17.53 1.93 3.68
CA LEU A 140 16.99 2.01 5.05
C LEU A 140 18.05 2.45 6.06
N ALA A 141 19.27 1.91 5.93
CA ALA A 141 20.41 2.28 6.76
C ALA A 141 20.85 3.72 6.52
N ALA A 142 20.82 4.21 5.27
CA ALA A 142 21.11 5.61 4.95
C ALA A 142 20.03 6.58 5.48
N ALA A 143 18.76 6.16 5.48
CA ALA A 143 17.66 6.94 6.07
C ALA A 143 17.71 6.97 7.61
N TYR A 144 18.51 6.10 8.23
CA TYR A 144 18.64 6.00 9.67
C TYR A 144 19.26 7.28 10.27
N GLY A 145 18.49 7.99 11.10
CA GLY A 145 18.92 9.25 11.72
C GLY A 145 18.92 10.46 10.78
N ALA A 146 18.51 10.29 9.52
CA ALA A 146 18.41 11.37 8.57
C ALA A 146 17.23 12.30 8.88
N GLU A 147 17.42 13.62 8.69
CA GLU A 147 16.33 14.59 8.83
C GLU A 147 15.30 14.43 7.69
N GLN A 148 15.74 14.04 6.49
CA GLN A 148 14.87 13.87 5.33
C GLN A 148 13.76 12.82 5.57
N PRO A 149 12.58 12.98 4.97
CA PRO A 149 11.52 11.97 5.01
C PRO A 149 12.00 10.66 4.36
N CYS A 150 11.60 9.53 4.96
CA CYS A 150 11.86 8.20 4.42
C CYS A 150 10.60 7.72 3.68
N PHE A 151 10.74 7.44 2.39
CA PHE A 151 9.67 6.93 1.51
C PHE A 151 9.87 5.45 1.15
N LEU A 152 10.65 4.73 1.96
CA LEU A 152 10.86 3.31 1.79
C LEU A 152 9.75 2.53 2.50
N PHE A 153 9.06 1.68 1.75
CA PHE A 153 8.08 0.73 2.27
C PHE A 153 8.65 -0.69 2.24
N THR A 154 8.67 -1.35 3.40
CA THR A 154 9.07 -2.75 3.52
C THR A 154 7.83 -3.63 3.59
N LEU A 155 7.51 -4.33 2.50
CA LEU A 155 6.47 -5.34 2.45
C LEU A 155 7.04 -6.69 2.92
N ARG A 156 6.38 -7.30 3.90
CA ARG A 156 6.69 -8.63 4.42
C ARG A 156 5.50 -9.53 4.24
N GLU A 157 5.63 -10.55 3.39
CA GLU A 157 4.56 -11.52 3.12
C GLU A 157 4.97 -12.91 3.64
N GLN A 158 4.16 -13.47 4.54
CA GLN A 158 4.33 -14.80 5.12
C GLN A 158 3.41 -15.79 4.42
N ALA A 159 3.95 -16.56 3.48
CA ALA A 159 3.23 -17.68 2.88
C ALA A 159 3.02 -18.83 3.89
N GLU A 160 1.89 -19.53 3.78
CA GLU A 160 1.45 -20.60 4.71
C GLU A 160 2.44 -21.78 4.81
N ASN A 161 3.40 -21.92 3.89
CA ASN A 161 4.39 -23.01 3.87
C ASN A 161 5.84 -22.56 3.64
N CYS A 162 6.15 -21.28 3.86
CA CYS A 162 7.53 -20.77 3.73
C CYS A 162 8.15 -20.52 5.10
N ALA A 163 9.37 -21.05 5.31
CA ALA A 163 10.12 -20.84 6.56
C ALA A 163 10.52 -19.38 6.76
N SER A 164 10.80 -18.66 5.67
CA SER A 164 11.12 -17.24 5.66
C SER A 164 10.05 -16.44 4.93
N PRO A 165 9.73 -15.22 5.40
CA PRO A 165 8.84 -14.33 4.68
C PRO A 165 9.50 -13.84 3.37
N LEU A 166 8.68 -13.56 2.37
CA LEU A 166 9.09 -12.78 1.22
C LEU A 166 9.21 -11.30 1.64
N LEU A 167 10.32 -10.66 1.28
CA LEU A 167 10.55 -9.24 1.50
C LEU A 167 10.57 -8.52 0.16
N THR A 168 9.78 -7.46 0.04
CA THR A 168 9.76 -6.57 -1.11
C THR A 168 9.90 -5.13 -0.62
N TYR A 169 10.80 -4.39 -1.23
CA TYR A 169 11.01 -2.98 -0.91
C TYR A 169 10.43 -2.12 -2.03
N ILE A 170 9.65 -1.10 -1.67
CA ILE A 170 9.10 -0.12 -2.61
C ILE A 170 9.54 1.26 -2.13
N ASP A 171 10.33 1.96 -2.93
CA ASP A 171 10.85 3.28 -2.59
C ASP A 171 10.21 4.36 -3.45
N ALA A 172 9.48 5.27 -2.80
CA ALA A 172 8.83 6.41 -3.44
C ALA A 172 9.64 7.72 -3.34
N SER A 173 10.95 7.63 -3.08
CA SER A 173 11.83 8.81 -2.93
C SER A 173 12.02 9.56 -4.25
N PHE A 174 12.40 8.85 -5.32
CA PHE A 174 12.68 9.45 -6.64
C PHE A 174 11.56 9.22 -7.66
N TYR A 175 10.94 8.04 -7.66
CA TYR A 175 9.78 7.73 -8.47
C TYR A 175 8.65 7.35 -7.54
N GLY A 176 7.52 8.05 -7.59
CA GLY A 176 6.40 7.73 -6.72
C GLY A 176 5.08 8.25 -7.24
N ASN A 177 3.99 7.85 -6.62
CA ASN A 177 2.67 8.41 -6.87
C ASN A 177 2.20 9.29 -5.69
N ILE A 178 0.95 9.75 -5.70
CA ILE A 178 0.42 10.56 -4.60
C ILE A 178 0.31 9.80 -3.26
N GLY A 179 0.40 8.47 -3.26
CA GLY A 179 0.41 7.63 -2.07
C GLY A 179 1.59 7.91 -1.13
N ARG A 180 2.70 8.47 -1.66
CA ARG A 180 3.87 8.90 -0.86
C ARG A 180 3.58 10.04 0.12
N PHE A 181 2.45 10.76 -0.07
CA PHE A 181 2.02 11.85 0.80
C PHE A 181 1.04 11.40 1.90
N VAL A 182 0.70 10.12 1.98
CA VAL A 182 -0.19 9.61 3.04
C VAL A 182 0.63 9.47 4.32
N ASN A 183 0.29 10.28 5.33
CA ASN A 183 1.05 10.35 6.58
C ASN A 183 0.74 9.17 7.54
N HIS A 184 1.55 9.08 8.58
CA HIS A 184 1.29 8.17 9.69
C HIS A 184 0.19 8.69 10.63
N SER A 185 -0.69 7.78 11.08
CA SER A 185 -1.48 7.97 12.30
C SER A 185 -1.44 6.72 13.18
N CYS A 186 -1.45 6.92 14.50
CA CYS A 186 -1.63 5.83 15.47
C CYS A 186 -3.08 5.32 15.51
N GLU A 187 -4.04 6.11 15.01
CA GLU A 187 -5.42 5.72 14.73
C GLU A 187 -5.72 6.01 13.25
N PRO A 188 -5.18 5.18 12.33
CA PRO A 188 -5.30 5.43 10.90
C PRO A 188 -6.72 5.20 10.40
N ASN A 189 -7.07 5.88 9.31
CA ASN A 189 -8.33 5.69 8.58
C ASN A 189 -8.18 4.82 7.31
N LEU A 190 -6.95 4.42 6.98
CA LEU A 190 -6.63 3.52 5.87
C LEU A 190 -5.95 2.23 6.33
N ASN A 191 -6.31 1.12 5.70
CA ASN A 191 -5.61 -0.16 5.76
C ASN A 191 -4.89 -0.43 4.44
N ILE A 192 -3.69 -1.01 4.51
CA ILE A 192 -2.96 -1.48 3.33
C ILE A 192 -3.35 -2.93 3.05
N VAL A 193 -3.65 -3.20 1.79
CA VAL A 193 -3.95 -4.53 1.26
C VAL A 193 -3.03 -4.78 0.07
N VAL A 194 -2.34 -5.93 0.09
CA VAL A 194 -1.54 -6.36 -1.05
C VAL A 194 -2.48 -6.87 -2.13
N VAL A 195 -2.45 -6.21 -3.28
CA VAL A 195 -3.25 -6.56 -4.46
C VAL A 195 -2.33 -6.97 -5.59
N ARG A 196 -2.65 -8.03 -6.31
CA ARG A 196 -1.96 -8.44 -7.53
C ARG A 196 -2.95 -8.53 -8.67
N TYR A 197 -2.59 -7.97 -9.82
CA TYR A 197 -3.31 -8.13 -11.07
C TYR A 197 -2.31 -8.22 -12.22
N SER A 198 -2.62 -9.06 -13.21
CA SER A 198 -1.81 -9.30 -14.42
C SER A 198 -0.42 -9.90 -14.18
N THR A 199 0.38 -9.44 -13.22
CA THR A 199 1.72 -9.91 -12.87
C THR A 199 1.82 -10.25 -11.38
N SER A 200 3.00 -10.68 -10.93
CA SER A 200 3.28 -10.99 -9.52
C SER A 200 3.68 -9.77 -8.70
N VAL A 201 3.90 -8.60 -9.32
CA VAL A 201 4.21 -7.33 -8.64
C VAL A 201 3.13 -7.01 -7.61
N PRO A 202 3.49 -6.79 -6.34
CA PRO A 202 2.54 -6.39 -5.32
C PRO A 202 2.17 -4.91 -5.48
N HIS A 203 0.87 -4.61 -5.54
CA HIS A 203 0.34 -3.26 -5.44
C HIS A 203 -0.16 -3.02 -4.02
N LEU A 204 0.44 -2.05 -3.32
CA LEU A 204 0.06 -1.69 -1.95
C LEU A 204 -1.17 -0.78 -2.00
N ALA A 205 -2.36 -1.37 -2.06
CA ALA A 205 -3.61 -0.64 -2.17
C ALA A 205 -4.12 -0.21 -0.79
N MET A 206 -4.47 1.06 -0.65
CA MET A 206 -5.05 1.62 0.57
C MET A 206 -6.57 1.67 0.46
N PHE A 207 -7.24 1.07 1.44
CA PHE A 207 -8.69 1.05 1.57
C PHE A 207 -9.11 1.73 2.86
N ALA A 208 -10.23 2.45 2.83
CA ALA A 208 -10.81 3.04 4.03
C ALA A 208 -11.20 1.95 5.03
N ASN A 209 -10.83 2.12 6.30
CA ASN A 209 -11.14 1.17 7.38
C ASN A 209 -12.34 1.58 8.24
N ARG A 210 -12.90 2.75 7.93
CA ARG A 210 -14.16 3.31 8.42
C ARG A 210 -14.63 4.34 7.40
N ASP A 211 -15.82 4.91 7.61
CA ASP A 211 -16.21 6.10 6.87
C ASP A 211 -15.28 7.29 7.20
N ILE A 212 -14.92 8.06 6.18
CA ILE A 212 -14.01 9.21 6.25
C ILE A 212 -14.78 10.43 5.75
N VAL A 213 -14.75 11.52 6.52
CA VAL A 213 -15.45 12.77 6.17
C VAL A 213 -14.62 13.62 5.20
N GLU A 214 -15.29 14.50 4.45
CA GLU A 214 -14.63 15.45 3.56
C GLU A 214 -13.57 16.28 4.29
N PHE A 215 -12.42 16.51 3.62
CA PHE A 215 -11.24 17.22 4.11
C PHE A 215 -10.50 16.56 5.27
N GLU A 216 -10.86 15.33 5.66
CA GLU A 216 -10.08 14.57 6.62
C GLU A 216 -8.75 14.10 6.00
N GLU A 217 -7.65 14.26 6.74
CA GLU A 217 -6.33 13.75 6.34
C GLU A 217 -6.35 12.22 6.29
N LEU A 218 -5.83 11.69 5.18
CA LEU A 218 -5.69 10.26 4.94
C LEU A 218 -4.40 9.76 5.57
N CYS A 219 -4.51 8.74 6.40
CA CYS A 219 -3.39 8.21 7.18
C CYS A 219 -3.42 6.68 7.24
N TYR A 220 -2.24 6.05 7.20
CA TYR A 220 -2.06 4.62 7.49
C TYR A 220 -1.05 4.41 8.64
N SER A 221 -0.94 3.19 9.17
CA SER A 221 0.10 2.87 10.14
C SER A 221 1.40 2.53 9.43
N TYR A 222 2.49 3.26 9.70
CA TYR A 222 3.80 3.01 9.07
C TYR A 222 4.45 1.70 9.51
N GLY A 223 3.91 1.05 10.54
CA GLY A 223 4.41 -0.23 11.01
C GLY A 223 4.06 -0.49 12.47
N THR A 224 4.79 -1.43 13.06
CA THR A 224 4.68 -1.74 14.49
C THR A 224 6.04 -1.62 15.13
N PHE A 225 6.09 -1.14 16.38
CA PHE A 225 7.33 -1.10 17.15
C PHE A 225 7.74 -2.53 17.49
N ARG A 226 8.80 -3.03 16.85
CA ARG A 226 9.39 -4.34 17.18
C ARG A 226 10.71 -4.26 17.95
N SER A 227 11.31 -3.08 18.07
CA SER A 227 12.60 -2.89 18.73
C SER A 227 12.54 -1.88 19.87
N GLN A 228 13.11 -2.25 21.02
CA GLN A 228 13.44 -1.34 22.12
C GLN A 228 14.72 -0.54 21.81
N SER A 229 14.90 -0.04 20.58
CA SER A 229 16.11 0.71 20.25
C SER A 229 16.16 2.01 21.07
N THR A 230 17.30 2.30 21.67
CA THR A 230 17.57 3.47 22.53
C THR A 230 17.88 4.75 21.73
N GLN A 231 17.64 4.75 20.42
CA GLN A 231 18.18 5.74 19.49
C GLN A 231 17.14 6.72 18.95
N ALA A 232 17.60 7.81 18.34
CA ALA A 232 16.80 8.96 17.92
C ALA A 232 15.59 8.56 17.06
N ARG A 233 14.39 8.70 17.63
CA ARG A 233 13.12 8.41 16.97
C ARG A 233 12.49 9.71 16.50
N LYS A 234 11.95 9.72 15.27
CA LYS A 234 11.14 10.85 14.81
C LYS A 234 9.85 10.89 15.64
N VAL A 235 9.55 12.07 16.19
CA VAL A 235 8.34 12.29 17.00
C VAL A 235 7.10 12.09 16.13
N CYS A 236 6.12 11.36 16.65
CA CYS A 236 4.83 11.22 15.98
C CYS A 236 3.97 12.46 16.23
N LEU A 237 3.47 13.05 15.16
CA LEU A 237 2.65 14.27 15.17
C LEU A 237 1.22 14.00 14.68
N CYS A 238 0.71 12.77 14.87
CA CYS A 238 -0.63 12.40 14.40
C CYS A 238 -1.77 13.05 15.20
N GLY A 239 -1.51 13.55 16.40
CA GLY A 239 -2.49 14.27 17.23
C GLY A 239 -3.57 13.41 17.89
N THR A 240 -3.57 12.09 17.69
CA THR A 240 -4.55 11.18 18.28
C THR A 240 -4.33 11.01 19.79
N SER A 241 -5.39 10.80 20.57
CA SER A 241 -5.28 10.56 22.02
C SER A 241 -4.50 9.28 22.37
N ASN A 242 -4.52 8.28 21.48
CA ASN A 242 -3.80 7.02 21.62
C ASN A 242 -2.40 7.03 20.96
N CYS A 243 -1.81 8.21 20.76
CA CYS A 243 -0.49 8.35 20.14
C CYS A 243 0.60 7.71 21.00
N VAL A 244 1.47 6.92 20.36
CA VAL A 244 2.62 6.25 21.02
C VAL A 244 3.89 7.12 21.06
N GLY A 245 3.78 8.39 20.64
CA GLY A 245 4.81 9.43 20.78
C GLY A 245 5.86 9.47 19.66
N TYR A 246 6.09 8.37 18.94
CA TYR A 246 7.12 8.25 17.91
C TYR A 246 6.60 7.56 16.65
N LEU A 247 7.23 7.82 15.50
CA LEU A 247 6.90 7.11 14.26
C LEU A 247 7.41 5.65 14.32
N PRO A 248 6.57 4.66 13.96
CA PRO A 248 6.95 3.25 14.01
C PRO A 248 7.77 2.85 12.78
N TYR A 249 9.07 3.15 12.80
CA TYR A 249 10.01 2.61 11.80
C TYR A 249 10.58 1.27 12.29
N ASP A 250 10.44 0.23 11.47
CA ASP A 250 11.06 -1.06 11.75
C ASP A 250 12.45 -1.14 11.10
N PHE A 251 13.47 -0.86 11.92
CA PHE A 251 14.87 -0.99 11.55
C PHE A 251 15.45 -2.38 11.84
N SER A 252 14.63 -3.38 12.20
CA SER A 252 15.13 -4.75 12.47
C SER A 252 15.70 -5.46 11.24
N TYR A 253 15.57 -4.84 10.07
CA TYR A 253 16.03 -5.36 8.78
C TYR A 253 17.31 -4.69 8.27
N ILE A 254 17.86 -3.70 8.99
CA ILE A 254 19.25 -3.23 8.82
C ILE A 254 20.20 -4.34 9.27
#